data_AF-A0A2N3BXL6-F1
#
_entry.id   AF-A0A2N3BXL6-F1
#
_cell.length_a   1.000
_cell.length_b   1.000
_cell.length_c   1.000
_cell.angle_alpha   90.00
_cell.angle_beta   90.00
_cell.angle_gamma   90.00
#
_symmetry.space_group_name_H-M   'P 1'
#
loop_
_entity.id
_entity.type
_entity.pdbx_description
1 polymer ?
#
loop_
_entity_poly.entity_id
_entity_poly.type
_entity_poly.pdbx_seq_one_letter_code
_entity_poly.pdbx_strand_id
1 'polypeptide(L)'
;MIGDVWLGSRVYLGLIVQAQAGGLDATALLAQAAAHNEPLIQVVRVVIGLASLLFVGAVLSRRTLYPRWMAAFSPIALLAAVFVSYAIIPAIGVYLLPTAMNIAHFTFFMLSLLVLARRAG
;
A
#
# COMPACT_ATOMS: atom_id res chain seq x y z
N MET A 1 7.84 -7.05 22.81
CA MET A 1 6.45 -6.83 23.24
C MET A 1 5.62 -6.07 22.20
N ILE A 2 5.89 -4.80 21.85
CA ILE A 2 5.07 -4.08 20.82
C ILE A 2 5.19 -4.72 19.43
N GLY A 3 6.39 -5.12 19.01
CA GLY A 3 6.61 -5.81 17.74
C GLY A 3 5.89 -7.15 17.64
N ASP A 4 5.86 -7.92 18.73
CA ASP A 4 5.16 -9.22 18.81
C ASP A 4 3.64 -9.05 18.75
N VAL A 5 3.11 -8.00 19.38
CA VAL A 5 1.69 -7.64 19.29
C VAL A 5 1.33 -7.23 17.85
N TRP A 6 2.19 -6.46 17.19
CA TRP A 6 1.97 -6.03 15.81
C TRP A 6 2.06 -7.17 14.78
N LEU A 7 3.11 -8.00 14.84
CA LEU A 7 3.25 -9.20 13.98
C LEU A 7 2.17 -10.25 14.30
N GLY A 8 1.93 -10.49 15.59
CA GLY A 8 0.92 -11.42 16.08
C GLY A 8 -0.49 -11.07 15.61
N SER A 9 -0.83 -9.78 15.51
CA SER A 9 -2.16 -9.34 15.03
C SER A 9 -2.56 -9.94 13.67
N ARG A 10 -1.60 -10.06 12.74
CA ARG A 10 -1.84 -10.65 11.42
C ARG A 10 -1.99 -12.17 11.47
N VAL A 11 -1.19 -12.83 12.29
CA VAL A 11 -1.26 -14.28 12.51
C VAL A 11 -2.60 -14.65 13.16
N TYR A 12 -3.01 -13.93 14.20
CA TYR A 12 -4.28 -14.16 14.89
C TYR A 12 -5.48 -13.92 13.97
N LEU A 13 -5.46 -12.87 13.14
CA LEU A 13 -6.50 -12.66 12.13
C LEU A 13 -6.59 -13.84 11.15
N GLY A 14 -5.46 -14.36 10.68
CA GLY A 14 -5.42 -15.54 9.80
C GLY A 14 -6.00 -16.79 10.47
N LEU A 15 -5.64 -17.05 11.73
CA LEU A 15 -6.16 -18.18 12.51
C LEU A 15 -7.66 -18.05 12.79
N ILE A 16 -8.17 -16.84 13.06
CA ILE A 16 -9.60 -16.59 13.26
C ILE A 16 -10.39 -16.88 11.98
N VAL A 17 -9.90 -16.42 10.82
CA VAL A 17 -10.53 -16.70 9.51
C VAL A 17 -10.50 -18.21 9.20
N GLN A 18 -9.39 -18.89 9.52
CA GLN A 18 -9.29 -20.34 9.36
C GLN A 18 -10.29 -21.09 10.27
N ALA A 19 -10.42 -20.68 11.54
CA ALA A 19 -11.39 -21.26 12.47
C ALA A 19 -12.84 -21.00 12.01
N GLN A 20 -13.11 -19.83 11.43
CA GLN A 20 -14.41 -19.52 10.84
C GLN A 20 -14.75 -20.42 9.66
N ALA A 21 -13.77 -20.70 8.78
CA ALA A 21 -13.94 -21.68 7.70
C ALA A 21 -14.22 -23.09 8.24
N GLY A 22 -13.80 -23.39 9.48
CA GLY A 22 -14.09 -24.62 10.22
C GLY A 22 -15.41 -24.62 10.99
N GLY A 23 -16.22 -23.57 10.92
CA GLY A 23 -17.56 -23.51 11.53
C GLY A 23 -17.67 -22.65 12.80
N LEU A 24 -16.61 -21.99 13.24
CA LEU A 24 -16.69 -21.02 14.35
C LEU A 24 -17.36 -19.72 13.88
N ASP A 25 -18.35 -19.21 14.61
CA ASP A 25 -18.88 -17.86 14.33
C ASP A 25 -17.92 -16.79 14.86
N ALA A 26 -17.05 -16.32 13.98
CA ALA A 26 -16.05 -15.29 14.29
C ALA A 26 -16.50 -13.87 13.93
N THR A 27 -17.75 -13.69 13.48
CA THR A 27 -18.20 -12.44 12.84
C THR A 27 -17.97 -11.22 13.74
N ALA A 28 -18.31 -11.32 15.02
CA ALA A 28 -18.11 -10.25 16.00
C ALA A 28 -16.63 -9.95 16.30
N LEU A 29 -15.76 -10.97 16.27
CA LEU A 29 -14.32 -10.82 16.50
C LEU A 29 -13.64 -10.13 15.33
N LEU A 30 -13.98 -10.53 14.10
CA LEU A 30 -13.47 -9.89 12.88
C LEU A 30 -13.97 -8.45 12.75
N ALA A 31 -15.24 -8.20 13.07
CA ALA A 31 -15.80 -6.84 13.07
C ALA A 31 -15.06 -5.92 14.06
N GLN A 32 -14.79 -6.39 15.28
CA GLN A 32 -14.00 -5.63 16.26
C GLN A 32 -12.57 -5.40 15.78
N ALA A 33 -11.92 -6.43 15.22
CA ALA A 33 -10.56 -6.28 14.69
C ALA A 33 -10.48 -5.28 13.52
N ALA A 34 -11.49 -5.26 12.65
CA ALA A 34 -11.61 -4.28 11.59
C ALA A 34 -11.83 -2.86 12.15
N ALA A 35 -12.74 -2.69 13.12
CA ALA A 35 -13.05 -1.39 13.71
C ALA A 35 -11.85 -0.69 14.37
N HIS A 36 -10.89 -1.45 14.91
CA HIS A 36 -9.68 -0.89 15.51
C HIS A 36 -8.59 -0.54 14.48
N ASN A 37 -8.50 -1.27 13.38
CA ASN A 37 -7.46 -1.07 12.36
C ASN A 37 -7.87 -0.07 11.27
N GLU A 38 -9.15 -0.06 10.87
CA GLU A 38 -9.64 0.74 9.75
C GLU A 38 -9.43 2.25 9.94
N PRO A 39 -9.64 2.86 11.13
CA PRO A 39 -9.42 4.30 11.31
C PRO A 39 -7.97 4.73 11.04
N LEU A 40 -7.00 3.94 11.49
CA LEU A 40 -5.58 4.23 11.25
C LEU A 40 -5.24 4.13 9.77
N ILE A 41 -5.77 3.12 9.07
CA ILE A 41 -5.59 2.94 7.64
C ILE A 41 -6.22 4.11 6.86
N GLN A 42 -7.39 4.59 7.29
CA GLN A 42 -8.06 5.75 6.69
C GLN A 42 -7.21 7.01 6.80
N VAL A 43 -6.68 7.31 8.01
CA VAL A 43 -5.80 8.46 8.23
C VAL A 43 -4.56 8.39 7.35
N VAL A 44 -3.89 7.22 7.34
CA VAL A 44 -2.71 7.00 6.49
C VAL A 44 -3.05 7.21 5.00
N ARG A 45 -4.21 6.74 4.56
CA ARG A 45 -4.66 6.90 3.16
C ARG A 45 -4.88 8.37 2.79
N VAL A 46 -5.47 9.17 3.67
CA VAL A 46 -5.63 10.61 3.46
C VAL A 46 -4.28 11.30 3.37
N VAL A 47 -3.36 11.01 4.31
CA VAL A 47 -2.02 11.60 4.32
C VAL A 47 -1.24 11.24 3.05
N ILE A 48 -1.28 9.98 2.63
CA ILE A 48 -0.63 9.53 1.38
C ILE A 48 -1.27 10.19 0.15
N GLY A 49 -2.59 10.37 0.14
CA GLY A 49 -3.28 11.09 -0.93
C GLY A 49 -2.80 12.53 -1.05
N LEU A 50 -2.76 13.26 0.05
CA LEU A 50 -2.26 14.64 0.09
C LEU A 50 -0.78 14.72 -0.34
N ALA A 51 0.07 13.84 0.20
CA ALA A 51 1.48 13.77 -0.18
C ALA A 51 1.66 13.46 -1.68
N SER A 52 0.80 12.62 -2.25
CA SER A 52 0.84 12.29 -3.68
C SER A 52 0.45 13.49 -4.54
N LEU A 53 -0.55 14.28 -4.13
CA LEU A 53 -0.92 15.51 -4.84
C LEU A 53 0.22 16.54 -4.81
N LEU A 54 0.84 16.74 -3.64
CA LEU A 54 2.00 17.61 -3.49
C LEU A 54 3.17 17.14 -4.36
N PHE A 55 3.45 15.84 -4.36
CA PHE A 55 4.49 15.23 -5.20
C PHE A 55 4.23 15.49 -6.69
N VAL A 56 3.02 15.18 -7.17
CA VAL A 56 2.64 15.40 -8.57
C VAL A 56 2.77 16.87 -8.95
N GLY A 57 2.27 17.79 -8.12
CA GLY A 57 2.41 19.23 -8.32
C GLY A 57 3.86 19.67 -8.45
N ALA A 58 4.74 19.22 -7.55
CA ALA A 58 6.16 19.57 -7.56
C ALA A 58 6.90 19.01 -8.79
N VAL A 59 6.59 17.79 -9.22
CA VAL A 59 7.18 17.18 -10.43
C VAL A 59 6.72 17.93 -11.69
N LEU A 60 5.42 18.25 -11.78
CA LEU A 60 4.87 18.96 -12.93
C LEU A 60 5.33 20.42 -13.02
N SER A 61 5.60 21.07 -11.88
CA SER A 61 6.12 22.45 -11.84
C SER A 61 7.59 22.58 -12.24
N ARG A 62 8.28 21.47 -12.58
CA ARG A 62 9.71 21.41 -12.96
C ARG A 62 10.68 21.96 -11.90
N ARG A 63 10.27 22.03 -10.63
CA ARG A 63 11.12 22.49 -9.51
C ARG A 63 11.91 21.35 -8.87
N THR A 64 11.93 20.17 -9.51
CA THR A 64 12.55 18.96 -8.98
C THR A 64 13.49 18.33 -10.00
N LEU A 65 14.30 17.39 -9.54
CA LEU A 65 15.15 16.56 -10.40
C LEU A 65 14.36 15.47 -11.15
N TYR A 66 13.05 15.37 -10.96
CA TYR A 66 12.26 14.34 -11.62
C TYR A 66 11.83 14.77 -13.03
N PRO A 67 11.89 13.86 -14.02
CA PRO A 67 11.24 14.08 -15.30
C PRO A 67 9.71 14.06 -15.13
N ARG A 68 8.97 14.73 -16.04
CA ARG A 68 7.51 14.88 -15.92
C ARG A 68 6.75 13.55 -15.86
N TRP A 69 7.23 12.51 -16.53
CA TRP A 69 6.60 11.20 -16.52
C TRP A 69 6.59 10.55 -15.12
N MET A 70 7.52 10.94 -14.23
CA MET A 70 7.58 10.44 -12.86
C MET A 70 6.33 10.81 -12.05
N ALA A 71 5.60 11.85 -12.44
CA ALA A 71 4.33 12.21 -11.79
C ALA A 71 3.29 11.07 -11.86
N ALA A 72 3.33 10.23 -12.91
CA ALA A 72 2.44 9.07 -13.02
C ALA A 72 2.75 7.96 -11.99
N PHE A 73 3.96 7.99 -11.40
CA PHE A 73 4.43 7.02 -10.41
C PHE A 73 4.31 7.56 -8.98
N SER A 74 3.33 8.43 -8.73
CA SER A 74 3.03 8.88 -7.36
C SER A 74 2.58 7.72 -6.47
N PRO A 75 2.76 7.80 -5.13
CA PRO A 75 2.35 6.73 -4.22
C PRO A 75 0.89 6.30 -4.39
N ILE A 76 -0.03 7.24 -4.58
CA ILE A 76 -1.45 6.91 -4.79
C ILE A 76 -1.71 6.23 -6.14
N ALA A 77 -1.00 6.62 -7.20
CA ALA A 77 -1.12 5.99 -8.53
C ALA A 77 -0.58 4.55 -8.51
N LEU A 78 0.53 4.32 -7.82
CA LEU A 78 1.11 2.99 -7.63
C LEU A 78 0.18 2.09 -6.79
N LEU A 79 -0.40 2.60 -5.71
CA LEU A 79 -1.42 1.88 -4.94
C LEU A 79 -2.61 1.53 -5.85
N ALA A 80 -3.14 2.49 -6.60
CA ALA A 80 -4.27 2.26 -7.52
C ALA A 80 -3.93 1.18 -8.56
N ALA A 81 -2.72 1.17 -9.12
CA ALA A 81 -2.27 0.14 -10.04
C ALA A 81 -2.30 -1.26 -9.42
N VAL A 82 -1.95 -1.40 -8.14
CA VAL A 82 -2.05 -2.69 -7.42
C VAL A 82 -3.52 -3.12 -7.29
N PHE A 83 -4.43 -2.23 -6.92
CA PHE A 83 -5.87 -2.57 -6.85
C PHE A 83 -6.44 -2.95 -8.22
N VAL A 84 -6.06 -2.23 -9.28
CA VAL A 84 -6.46 -2.53 -10.66
C VAL A 84 -5.91 -3.89 -11.10
N SER A 85 -4.68 -4.25 -10.70
CA SER A 85 -4.10 -5.57 -11.01
C SER A 85 -4.93 -6.72 -10.42
N TYR A 86 -5.50 -6.53 -9.23
CA TYR A 86 -6.41 -7.51 -8.62
C TYR A 86 -7.74 -7.63 -9.36
N ALA A 87 -8.29 -6.52 -9.84
CA ALA A 87 -9.54 -6.52 -10.59
C ALA A 87 -9.40 -7.18 -11.98
N ILE A 88 -8.26 -6.99 -12.66
CA ILE A 88 -8.04 -7.50 -14.02
C ILE A 88 -7.44 -8.92 -14.00
N ILE A 89 -6.46 -9.17 -13.13
CA ILE A 89 -5.73 -10.44 -13.05
C ILE A 89 -5.67 -10.90 -11.57
N PRO A 90 -6.77 -11.44 -11.01
CA PRO A 90 -6.84 -11.82 -9.60
C PRO A 90 -5.73 -12.78 -9.17
N ALA A 91 -5.30 -13.68 -10.06
CA ALA A 91 -4.22 -14.65 -9.82
C ALA A 91 -2.89 -14.00 -9.44
N ILE A 92 -2.62 -12.77 -9.91
CA ILE A 92 -1.44 -12.00 -9.54
C ILE A 92 -1.80 -11.05 -8.39
N GLY A 93 -2.91 -10.33 -8.52
CA GLY A 93 -3.28 -9.30 -7.56
C GLY A 93 -3.49 -9.81 -6.13
N VAL A 94 -3.87 -11.08 -5.94
CA VAL A 94 -4.02 -11.66 -4.59
C VAL A 94 -2.71 -11.65 -3.79
N TYR A 95 -1.56 -11.71 -4.47
CA TYR A 95 -0.23 -11.62 -3.85
C TYR A 95 0.26 -10.17 -3.73
N LEU A 96 -0.15 -9.30 -4.65
CA LEU A 96 0.23 -7.89 -4.63
C LEU A 96 -0.56 -7.08 -3.60
N LEU A 97 -1.85 -7.38 -3.39
CA LEU A 97 -2.73 -6.61 -2.51
C LEU A 97 -2.27 -6.57 -1.04
N PRO A 98 -1.87 -7.70 -0.41
CA PRO A 98 -1.35 -7.71 0.97
C PRO A 98 -0.02 -6.96 1.11
N THR A 99 0.72 -6.82 0.01
CA THR A 99 2.04 -6.18 -0.07
C THR A 99 2.00 -4.86 -0.84
N ALA A 100 0.81 -4.29 -1.06
CA ALA A 100 0.59 -3.17 -1.97
C ALA A 100 1.46 -1.96 -1.64
N MET A 101 1.55 -1.63 -0.35
CA MET A 101 2.43 -0.55 0.12
C MET A 101 3.91 -0.87 -0.17
N ASN A 102 4.37 -2.09 0.10
CA ASN A 102 5.77 -2.47 -0.10
C ASN A 102 6.15 -2.38 -1.59
N ILE A 103 5.30 -2.91 -2.47
CA ILE A 103 5.51 -2.85 -3.93
C ILE A 103 5.50 -1.41 -4.43
N ALA A 104 4.58 -0.57 -3.95
CA ALA A 104 4.54 0.83 -4.33
C ALA A 104 5.81 1.58 -3.90
N HIS A 105 6.27 1.39 -2.66
CA HIS A 105 7.52 2.01 -2.19
C HIS A 105 8.73 1.48 -2.97
N PHE A 106 8.84 0.17 -3.13
CA PHE A 106 9.93 -0.44 -3.90
C PHE A 106 9.98 0.12 -5.33
N THR A 107 8.84 0.16 -6.02
CA THR A 107 8.73 0.69 -7.39
C THR A 107 9.09 2.16 -7.44
N PHE A 108 8.55 2.98 -6.53
CA PHE A 108 8.85 4.41 -6.44
C PHE A 108 10.34 4.66 -6.26
N PHE A 109 10.95 4.05 -5.23
CA PHE A 109 12.36 4.26 -4.92
C PHE A 109 13.29 3.72 -5.99
N MET A 110 12.96 2.58 -6.63
CA MET A 110 13.73 2.07 -7.76
C MET A 110 13.71 3.03 -8.95
N LEU A 111 12.54 3.55 -9.31
CA LEU A 111 12.44 4.54 -10.39
C LEU A 111 13.19 5.83 -10.04
N SER A 112 13.10 6.29 -8.79
CA SER A 112 13.87 7.46 -8.33
C SER A 112 15.37 7.24 -8.44
N LEU A 113 15.86 6.05 -8.07
CA LEU A 113 17.27 5.69 -8.19
C LEU A 113 17.71 5.65 -9.66
N LEU A 114 16.89 5.08 -10.55
CA LEU A 114 17.17 5.05 -11.99
C LEU A 114 17.21 6.46 -12.60
N VAL A 115 16.32 7.36 -12.18
CA VAL A 115 16.34 8.78 -12.59
C VAL A 115 17.64 9.45 -12.15
N LEU A 116 18.07 9.19 -10.92
CA LEU A 116 19.31 9.75 -10.38
C LEU A 116 20.54 9.20 -11.12
N ALA A 117 20.62 7.87 -11.31
CA ALA A 117 21.73 7.21 -11.98
C ALA A 117 21.92 7.73 -13.42
N ARG A 118 20.83 7.92 -14.18
CA ARG A 118 20.88 8.47 -15.54
C ARG A 118 21.31 9.93 -15.62
N ARG A 119 21.30 10.67 -14.51
CA ARG A 119 21.75 12.07 -14.45
C ARG A 119 23.20 12.19 -13.98
N ALA A 120 23.73 11.17 -13.33
CA ALA A 120 25.09 11.18 -12.77
C ALA A 120 26.16 10.66 -13.74
N GLY A 121 25.75 9.92 -14.79
CA GLY A 121 26.61 9.54 -15.92
C GLY A 121 26.35 10.43 -17.12
#